data_AF-A0A136MB10-F1
#
_entry.id   AF-A0A136MB10-F1
#
_cell.length_a   1.000
_cell.length_b   1.000
_cell.length_c   1.000
_cell.angle_alpha   90.00
_cell.angle_beta   90.00
_cell.angle_gamma   90.00
#
_symmetry.space_group_name_H-M   'P 1'
#
loop_
_entity.id
_entity.type
_entity.pdbx_description
1 polymer ?
#
loop_
_entity_poly.entity_id
_entity_poly.type
_entity_poly.pdbx_seq_one_letter_code
_entity_poly.pdbx_strand_id
1 'polypeptide(L)'
;MVFHLLLISMISALAQPTSEAPKKEILVGVNYFAGWWEALPNKWHDSTGRDWRPDYPGRAPLLGMYNTQETMDQEIRAASGNGVDFFLILWYPVHTIPNPEPGLASLNAGVDQYVHSPESGRMKFAIEFCNHDPFVVKTDEEWQRCIQAWLPALGHPAYLKIDGKLFFKFHSLHHLYKHCGQDINLCRQRIESLREAVRKAGLGEMLIGCGVSAHEKIGAGHPACQLFEFTTTYMDVPTGDQTPRIIRMKKSPTMPIRADWPMQKMRFPISHTFQLAGTHAPGMIPGRVISSPIVSSGGMPWNR
;
A
#
# COMPACT_ATOMS: atom_id res chain seq x y z
N MET A 1 -6.85 -25.13 74.31
CA MET A 1 -7.57 -24.45 73.21
C MET A 1 -6.53 -23.93 72.24
N VAL A 2 -6.50 -24.49 71.02
CA VAL A 2 -5.45 -24.27 70.02
C VAL A 2 -5.85 -23.11 69.10
N PHE A 3 -4.99 -22.10 69.00
CA PHE A 3 -5.10 -21.01 68.03
C PHE A 3 -4.85 -21.52 66.60
N HIS A 4 -5.79 -21.29 65.69
CA HIS A 4 -5.60 -21.50 64.26
C HIS A 4 -5.06 -20.22 63.61
N LEU A 5 -3.84 -20.26 63.08
CA LEU A 5 -3.35 -19.30 62.09
C LEU A 5 -3.69 -19.81 60.68
N LEU A 6 -4.43 -19.00 59.92
CA LEU A 6 -4.65 -19.18 58.49
C LEU A 6 -3.44 -18.64 57.72
N LEU A 7 -2.75 -19.52 56.98
CA LEU A 7 -1.71 -19.15 56.02
C LEU A 7 -2.38 -18.90 54.66
N ILE A 8 -2.32 -17.67 54.15
CA ILE A 8 -2.72 -17.33 52.78
C ILE A 8 -1.50 -17.59 51.87
N SER A 9 -1.58 -18.62 51.04
CA SER A 9 -0.59 -18.87 49.98
C SER A 9 -0.94 -18.00 48.76
N MET A 10 -0.14 -16.97 48.49
CA MET A 10 -0.16 -16.27 47.20
C MET A 10 0.51 -17.15 46.15
N ILE A 11 -0.28 -17.66 45.20
CA ILE A 11 0.24 -18.27 43.98
C ILE A 11 0.52 -17.13 42.99
N SER A 12 1.78 -16.68 42.92
CA SER A 12 2.26 -15.87 41.80
C SER A 12 2.36 -16.77 40.57
N ALA A 13 1.37 -16.69 39.69
CA ALA A 13 1.48 -17.26 38.35
C ALA A 13 2.55 -16.49 37.57
N LEU A 14 3.75 -17.07 37.46
CA LEU A 14 4.79 -16.61 36.55
C LEU A 14 4.27 -16.80 35.12
N ALA A 15 3.82 -15.70 34.50
CA ALA A 15 3.56 -15.66 33.08
C ALA A 15 4.87 -15.96 32.34
N GLN A 16 4.96 -17.12 31.71
CA GLN A 16 6.07 -17.44 30.82
C GLN A 16 6.07 -16.45 29.65
N PRO A 17 7.23 -15.97 29.19
CA PRO A 17 7.32 -15.15 28.00
C PRO A 17 6.79 -15.98 26.81
N THR A 18 5.71 -15.50 26.19
CA THR A 18 5.20 -16.04 24.94
C THR A 18 6.33 -16.01 23.91
N SER A 19 6.73 -17.18 23.43
CA SER A 19 7.63 -17.35 22.29
C SER A 19 7.15 -16.47 21.14
N GLU A 20 7.94 -15.45 20.80
CA GLU A 20 7.67 -14.58 19.67
C GLU A 20 7.68 -15.41 18.38
N ALA A 21 6.66 -15.25 17.53
CA ALA A 21 6.60 -15.99 16.27
C ALA A 21 7.84 -15.65 15.41
N PRO A 22 8.40 -16.61 14.65
CA PRO A 22 9.59 -16.38 13.85
C PRO A 22 9.36 -15.22 12.87
N LYS A 23 10.27 -14.24 12.89
CA LYS A 23 10.24 -13.08 12.01
C LYS A 23 10.36 -13.55 10.55
N LYS A 24 9.37 -13.24 9.71
CA LYS A 24 9.45 -13.53 8.27
C LYS A 24 10.55 -12.69 7.63
N GLU A 25 11.36 -13.32 6.78
CA GLU A 25 12.40 -12.63 5.99
C GLU A 25 11.82 -11.79 4.85
N ILE A 26 10.67 -12.19 4.30
CA ILE A 26 9.98 -11.53 3.20
C ILE A 26 8.52 -11.31 3.61
N LEU A 27 8.03 -10.10 3.35
CA LEU A 27 6.62 -9.74 3.52
C LEU A 27 5.97 -9.52 2.16
N VAL A 28 4.77 -10.06 1.99
CA VAL A 28 3.95 -9.89 0.79
C VAL A 28 2.86 -8.85 1.06
N GLY A 29 2.95 -7.69 0.39
CA GLY A 29 1.95 -6.63 0.48
C GLY A 29 1.10 -6.52 -0.77
N VAL A 30 -0.14 -6.07 -0.62
CA VAL A 30 -1.02 -5.72 -1.75
C VAL A 30 -1.59 -4.32 -1.56
N ASN A 31 -1.70 -3.57 -2.65
CA ASN A 31 -2.35 -2.25 -2.62
C ASN A 31 -3.85 -2.44 -2.45
N TYR A 32 -4.47 -1.67 -1.56
CA TYR A 32 -5.90 -1.72 -1.29
C TYR A 32 -6.58 -0.40 -1.65
N PHE A 33 -7.59 -0.46 -2.51
CA PHE A 33 -8.35 0.69 -3.00
C PHE A 33 -9.80 0.63 -2.52
N ALA A 34 -10.23 1.62 -1.75
CA ALA A 34 -11.57 1.70 -1.17
C ALA A 34 -12.59 2.50 -2.01
N GLY A 35 -12.41 2.54 -3.33
CA GLY A 35 -13.21 3.41 -4.22
C GLY A 35 -14.51 2.81 -4.75
N TRP A 36 -15.04 1.74 -4.16
CA TRP A 36 -16.27 1.08 -4.60
C TRP A 36 -17.41 1.37 -3.62
N TRP A 37 -18.25 2.36 -3.92
CA TRP A 37 -19.43 2.71 -3.11
C TRP A 37 -20.73 2.57 -3.91
N GLU A 38 -21.85 2.46 -3.20
CA GLU A 38 -23.15 2.17 -3.81
C GLU A 38 -23.87 3.42 -4.35
N ALA A 39 -23.90 4.51 -3.57
CA ALA A 39 -24.60 5.73 -3.94
C ALA A 39 -24.07 6.34 -5.24
N LEU A 40 -24.95 6.80 -6.13
CA LEU A 40 -24.56 7.47 -7.36
C LEU A 40 -24.09 8.92 -7.11
N PRO A 41 -23.13 9.43 -7.91
CA PRO A 41 -22.34 8.72 -8.90
C PRO A 41 -21.34 7.75 -8.25
N ASN A 42 -21.10 6.59 -8.86
CA ASN A 42 -20.12 5.60 -8.39
C ASN A 42 -19.30 5.01 -9.56
N LYS A 43 -18.30 4.20 -9.25
CA LYS A 43 -17.37 3.64 -10.26
C LYS A 43 -17.92 2.47 -11.07
N TRP A 44 -19.11 1.96 -10.74
CA TRP A 44 -19.81 0.93 -11.52
C TRP A 44 -20.66 1.50 -12.66
N HIS A 45 -20.88 2.83 -12.66
CA HIS A 45 -21.63 3.51 -13.70
C HIS A 45 -20.71 4.43 -14.49
N ASP A 46 -20.90 4.49 -15.82
CA ASP A 46 -20.17 5.43 -16.66
C ASP A 46 -20.75 6.87 -16.54
N SER A 47 -20.17 7.82 -17.29
CA SER A 47 -20.58 9.23 -17.26
C SER A 47 -22.03 9.47 -17.70
N THR A 48 -22.68 8.47 -18.33
CA THR A 48 -24.10 8.54 -18.71
C THR A 48 -25.03 7.91 -17.67
N GLY A 49 -24.48 7.38 -16.57
CA GLY A 49 -25.23 6.65 -15.56
C GLY A 49 -25.54 5.21 -15.95
N ARG A 50 -24.90 4.67 -16.99
CA ARG A 50 -25.10 3.27 -17.40
C ARG A 50 -24.21 2.34 -16.57
N ASP A 51 -24.81 1.31 -15.98
CA ASP A 51 -24.09 0.23 -15.29
C ASP A 51 -23.32 -0.64 -16.29
N TRP A 52 -22.00 -0.74 -16.13
CA TRP A 52 -21.16 -1.54 -17.02
C TRP A 52 -20.93 -2.97 -16.53
N ARG A 53 -21.39 -3.35 -15.33
CA ARG A 53 -21.22 -4.71 -14.79
C ARG A 53 -21.79 -5.81 -15.69
N PRO A 54 -22.97 -5.66 -16.34
CA PRO A 54 -23.50 -6.67 -17.24
C PRO A 54 -22.59 -7.00 -18.43
N ASP A 55 -21.75 -6.07 -18.87
CA ASP A 55 -20.79 -6.29 -19.95
C ASP A 55 -19.60 -7.17 -19.52
N TYR A 56 -19.36 -7.27 -18.21
CA TYR A 56 -18.21 -7.97 -17.62
C TYR A 56 -18.61 -8.81 -16.39
N PRO A 57 -19.51 -9.79 -16.52
CA PRO A 57 -20.07 -10.51 -15.38
C PRO A 57 -19.00 -11.27 -14.57
N GLY A 58 -17.91 -11.71 -15.20
CA GLY A 58 -16.77 -12.35 -14.53
C GLY A 58 -15.89 -11.41 -13.70
N ARG A 59 -16.24 -10.13 -13.57
CA ARG A 59 -15.53 -9.13 -12.75
C ARG A 59 -16.31 -8.70 -11.50
N ALA A 60 -17.47 -9.29 -11.24
CA ALA A 60 -18.17 -9.11 -9.97
C ALA A 60 -17.30 -9.69 -8.83
N PRO A 61 -16.94 -8.90 -7.79
CA PRO A 61 -16.11 -9.41 -6.69
C PRO A 61 -16.87 -10.44 -5.87
N LEU A 62 -16.18 -11.52 -5.49
CA LEU A 62 -16.78 -12.65 -4.75
C LEU A 62 -17.12 -12.30 -3.29
N LEU A 63 -16.42 -11.32 -2.71
CA LEU A 63 -16.53 -10.94 -1.29
C LEU A 63 -17.42 -9.73 -1.05
N GLY A 64 -18.00 -9.14 -2.10
CA GLY A 64 -18.87 -7.98 -1.99
C GLY A 64 -18.61 -6.91 -3.07
N MET A 65 -19.67 -6.26 -3.54
CA MET A 65 -19.60 -5.28 -4.63
C MET A 65 -19.03 -3.91 -4.21
N TYR A 66 -19.07 -3.61 -2.91
CA TYR A 66 -18.78 -2.30 -2.35
C TYR A 66 -17.86 -2.44 -1.14
N ASN A 67 -17.06 -1.40 -0.87
CA ASN A 67 -16.23 -1.32 0.32
C ASN A 67 -17.10 -0.98 1.53
N THR A 68 -17.49 -2.03 2.24
CA THR A 68 -18.20 -1.95 3.52
C THR A 68 -17.33 -2.55 4.62
N GLN A 69 -17.72 -2.38 5.89
CA GLN A 69 -17.03 -3.05 7.00
C GLN A 69 -17.04 -4.59 6.80
N GLU A 70 -18.18 -5.15 6.41
CA GLU A 70 -18.31 -6.59 6.17
C GLU A 70 -17.37 -7.08 5.05
N THR A 71 -17.28 -6.33 3.95
CA THR A 71 -16.37 -6.65 2.84
C THR A 71 -14.91 -6.62 3.31
N MET A 72 -14.50 -5.57 4.04
CA MET A 72 -13.13 -5.47 4.58
C MET A 72 -12.79 -6.66 5.49
N ASP A 73 -13.70 -7.05 6.39
CA ASP A 73 -13.50 -8.19 7.29
C ASP A 73 -13.30 -9.50 6.50
N GLN A 74 -14.10 -9.70 5.44
CA GLN A 74 -13.95 -10.85 4.53
C GLN A 74 -12.64 -10.81 3.74
N GLU A 75 -12.25 -9.63 3.25
CA GLU A 75 -11.00 -9.43 2.50
C GLU A 75 -9.77 -9.65 3.37
N ILE A 76 -9.77 -9.19 4.62
CA ILE A 76 -8.67 -9.47 5.57
C ILE A 76 -8.55 -10.97 5.82
N ARG A 77 -9.67 -11.68 6.04
CA ARG A 77 -9.65 -13.15 6.20
C ARG A 77 -9.11 -13.86 4.95
N ALA A 78 -9.60 -13.47 3.77
CA ALA A 78 -9.18 -14.06 2.52
C ALA A 78 -7.69 -13.80 2.23
N ALA A 79 -7.24 -12.55 2.36
CA ALA A 79 -5.87 -12.14 2.07
C ALA A 79 -4.86 -12.82 3.02
N SER A 80 -5.11 -12.72 4.33
CA SER A 80 -4.23 -13.36 5.34
C SER A 80 -4.19 -14.88 5.17
N GLY A 81 -5.32 -15.52 4.85
CA GLY A 81 -5.40 -16.95 4.56
C GLY A 81 -4.67 -17.38 3.28
N ASN A 82 -4.35 -16.45 2.38
CA ASN A 82 -3.63 -16.69 1.12
C ASN A 82 -2.20 -16.10 1.12
N GLY A 83 -1.64 -15.83 2.31
CA GLY A 83 -0.24 -15.44 2.44
C GLY A 83 0.06 -13.97 2.19
N VAL A 84 -0.96 -13.11 2.17
CA VAL A 84 -0.76 -11.65 2.20
C VAL A 84 -0.46 -11.22 3.64
N ASP A 85 0.68 -10.55 3.83
CA ASP A 85 1.14 -10.09 5.14
C ASP A 85 0.62 -8.70 5.49
N PHE A 86 0.35 -7.85 4.50
CA PHE A 86 -0.23 -6.54 4.75
C PHE A 86 -1.00 -5.93 3.59
N PHE A 87 -1.93 -5.04 3.93
CA PHE A 87 -2.53 -4.10 2.98
C PHE A 87 -1.76 -2.78 2.97
N LEU A 88 -1.45 -2.28 1.79
CA LEU A 88 -0.99 -0.92 1.57
C LEU A 88 -2.20 -0.10 1.11
N ILE A 89 -2.88 0.50 2.07
CA ILE A 89 -4.17 1.16 1.88
C ILE A 89 -3.95 2.53 1.27
N LEU A 90 -4.55 2.76 0.10
CA LEU A 90 -4.52 4.04 -0.59
C LEU A 90 -5.31 5.08 0.20
N TRP A 91 -4.70 6.23 0.47
CA TRP A 91 -5.32 7.34 1.18
C TRP A 91 -5.16 8.65 0.39
N TYR A 92 -6.25 9.39 0.26
CA TYR A 92 -6.39 10.56 -0.60
C TYR A 92 -6.71 11.81 0.22
N PRO A 93 -6.05 12.96 -0.03
CA PRO A 93 -6.36 14.23 0.60
C PRO A 93 -7.64 14.85 0.00
N VAL A 94 -8.78 14.19 0.16
CA VAL A 94 -10.07 14.59 -0.46
C VAL A 94 -10.49 16.02 -0.09
N HIS A 95 -10.05 16.53 1.06
CA HIS A 95 -10.32 17.90 1.52
C HIS A 95 -9.68 18.98 0.65
N THR A 96 -8.71 18.63 -0.21
CA THR A 96 -8.07 19.58 -1.13
C THR A 96 -8.80 19.68 -2.47
N ILE A 97 -9.83 18.85 -2.70
CA ILE A 97 -10.58 18.84 -3.96
C ILE A 97 -11.67 19.92 -3.91
N PRO A 98 -11.67 20.91 -4.83
CA PRO A 98 -12.77 21.85 -4.93
C PRO A 98 -13.99 21.14 -5.51
N ASN A 99 -15.16 21.35 -4.89
CA ASN A 99 -16.44 20.76 -5.30
C ASN A 99 -16.35 19.23 -5.56
N PRO A 100 -15.96 18.44 -4.54
CA PRO A 100 -15.75 17.01 -4.72
C PRO A 100 -17.04 16.32 -5.17
N GLU A 101 -16.91 15.30 -6.03
CA GLU A 101 -18.05 14.46 -6.40
C GLU A 101 -18.68 13.83 -5.14
N PRO A 102 -20.02 13.66 -5.10
CA PRO A 102 -20.66 12.94 -4.01
C PRO A 102 -20.04 11.55 -3.85
N GLY A 103 -19.70 11.18 -2.63
CA GLY A 103 -19.07 9.90 -2.32
C GLY A 103 -17.54 9.87 -2.40
N LEU A 104 -16.86 10.91 -2.88
CA LEU A 104 -15.39 10.93 -3.00
C LEU A 104 -14.67 10.66 -1.67
N ALA A 105 -15.25 11.11 -0.55
CA ALA A 105 -14.72 10.84 0.79
C ALA A 105 -14.59 9.33 1.11
N SER A 106 -15.39 8.48 0.45
CA SER A 106 -15.35 7.03 0.62
C SER A 106 -14.02 6.42 0.16
N LEU A 107 -13.23 7.13 -0.65
CA LEU A 107 -11.87 6.68 -1.05
C LEU A 107 -10.96 6.37 0.15
N ASN A 108 -11.20 7.01 1.30
CA ASN A 108 -10.41 6.78 2.52
C ASN A 108 -11.05 5.79 3.49
N ALA A 109 -12.26 5.28 3.20
CA ALA A 109 -12.98 4.40 4.09
C ALA A 109 -12.20 3.11 4.41
N GLY A 110 -11.30 2.68 3.54
CA GLY A 110 -10.47 1.50 3.77
C GLY A 110 -9.61 1.57 5.03
N VAL A 111 -9.06 2.75 5.38
CA VAL A 111 -8.27 2.90 6.62
C VAL A 111 -9.18 2.75 7.84
N ASP A 112 -10.31 3.45 7.84
CA ASP A 112 -11.28 3.41 8.93
C ASP A 112 -11.85 1.99 9.11
N GLN A 113 -12.23 1.35 8.01
CA GLN A 113 -12.76 -0.02 8.01
C GLN A 113 -11.73 -1.03 8.53
N TYR A 114 -10.45 -0.91 8.14
CA TYR A 114 -9.42 -1.80 8.64
C TYR A 114 -9.23 -1.63 10.14
N VAL A 115 -9.12 -0.38 10.63
CA VAL A 115 -8.89 -0.07 12.04
C VAL A 115 -10.03 -0.58 12.93
N HIS A 116 -11.27 -0.58 12.45
CA HIS A 116 -12.43 -1.07 13.20
C HIS A 116 -12.71 -2.57 12.97
N SER A 117 -11.96 -3.24 12.10
CA SER A 117 -12.20 -4.64 11.77
C SER A 117 -11.86 -5.55 12.97
N PRO A 118 -12.76 -6.49 13.35
CA PRO A 118 -12.43 -7.54 14.30
C PRO A 118 -11.35 -8.49 13.77
N GLU A 119 -11.07 -8.47 12.47
CA GLU A 119 -10.07 -9.32 11.81
C GLU A 119 -8.70 -8.62 11.66
N SER A 120 -8.60 -7.34 12.05
CA SER A 120 -7.41 -6.49 11.87
C SER A 120 -6.12 -7.08 12.45
N GLY A 121 -6.21 -7.98 13.43
CA GLY A 121 -5.07 -8.68 14.04
C GLY A 121 -4.45 -9.79 13.18
N ARG A 122 -5.08 -10.21 12.06
CA ARG A 122 -4.59 -11.33 11.23
C ARG A 122 -3.40 -10.98 10.35
N MET A 123 -3.29 -9.72 9.96
CA MET A 123 -2.25 -9.20 9.07
C MET A 123 -1.97 -7.75 9.46
N LYS A 124 -1.01 -7.12 8.79
CA LYS A 124 -0.69 -5.70 9.03
C LYS A 124 -1.35 -4.79 8.00
N PHE A 125 -1.30 -3.50 8.22
CA PHE A 125 -1.62 -2.51 7.20
C PHE A 125 -0.67 -1.32 7.25
N ALA A 126 -0.56 -0.59 6.15
CA ALA A 126 0.14 0.69 6.09
C ALA A 126 -0.60 1.65 5.17
N ILE A 127 -0.27 2.93 5.28
CA ILE A 127 -0.83 3.98 4.43
C ILE A 127 0.09 4.26 3.24
N GLU A 128 -0.53 4.34 2.06
CA GLU A 128 0.05 4.98 0.87
C GLU A 128 -0.70 6.28 0.56
N PHE A 129 0.00 7.40 0.74
CA PHE A 129 -0.53 8.73 0.46
C PHE A 129 -0.56 9.01 -1.04
N CYS A 130 -1.77 9.01 -1.61
CA CYS A 130 -2.04 9.25 -3.02
C CYS A 130 -1.98 10.74 -3.35
N ASN A 131 -0.78 11.22 -3.60
CA ASN A 131 -0.47 12.61 -3.88
C ASN A 131 -0.40 12.93 -5.39
N HIS A 132 -1.10 12.20 -6.25
CA HIS A 132 -1.15 12.49 -7.69
C HIS A 132 -2.30 13.45 -8.03
N ASP A 133 -2.28 14.10 -9.20
CA ASP A 133 -3.40 14.96 -9.63
C ASP A 133 -4.72 14.14 -9.69
N PRO A 134 -5.88 14.68 -9.24
CA PRO A 134 -6.12 16.06 -8.77
C PRO A 134 -5.83 16.30 -7.27
N PHE A 135 -5.30 15.32 -6.55
CA PHE A 135 -5.08 15.34 -5.10
C PHE A 135 -3.81 16.10 -4.71
N VAL A 136 -3.93 17.42 -4.65
CA VAL A 136 -2.80 18.34 -4.43
C VAL A 136 -2.88 18.99 -3.05
N VAL A 137 -1.85 18.77 -2.23
CA VAL A 137 -1.65 19.49 -0.97
C VAL A 137 -0.69 20.66 -1.21
N LYS A 138 -1.21 21.89 -1.14
CA LYS A 138 -0.48 23.12 -1.46
C LYS A 138 -0.03 23.87 -0.22
N THR A 139 -0.88 23.98 0.81
CA THR A 139 -0.58 24.78 2.00
C THR A 139 -0.10 23.93 3.18
N ASP A 140 0.52 24.59 4.16
CA ASP A 140 0.95 23.93 5.39
C ASP A 140 -0.26 23.47 6.22
N GLU A 141 -1.37 24.21 6.21
CA GLU A 141 -2.61 23.82 6.90
C GLU A 141 -3.21 22.55 6.28
N GLU A 142 -3.21 22.45 4.94
CA GLU A 142 -3.67 21.24 4.25
C GLU A 142 -2.77 20.04 4.57
N TRP A 143 -1.46 20.25 4.65
CA TRP A 143 -0.49 19.22 5.04
C TRP A 143 -0.67 18.78 6.50
N GLN A 144 -0.87 19.73 7.42
CA GLN A 144 -1.16 19.41 8.81
C GLN A 144 -2.46 18.62 8.95
N ARG A 145 -3.52 18.94 8.18
CA ARG A 145 -4.75 18.13 8.16
C ARG A 145 -4.50 16.68 7.73
N CYS A 146 -3.64 16.45 6.74
CA CYS A 146 -3.23 15.10 6.36
C CYS A 146 -2.56 14.36 7.54
N ILE A 147 -1.57 14.99 8.18
CA ILE A 147 -0.86 14.41 9.33
C ILE A 147 -1.84 14.04 10.44
N GLN A 148 -2.74 14.95 10.82
CA GLN A 148 -3.73 14.71 11.86
C GLN A 148 -4.68 13.55 11.51
N ALA A 149 -5.03 13.39 10.23
CA ALA A 149 -5.85 12.27 9.78
C ALA A 149 -5.12 10.92 9.86
N TRP A 150 -3.80 10.88 9.68
CA TRP A 150 -3.02 9.64 9.72
C TRP A 150 -2.65 9.19 11.12
N LEU A 151 -2.40 10.12 12.05
CA LEU A 151 -1.89 9.80 13.39
C LEU A 151 -2.69 8.72 14.15
N PRO A 152 -4.04 8.71 14.15
CA PRO A 152 -4.79 7.64 14.80
C PRO A 152 -4.50 6.25 14.21
N ALA A 153 -4.45 6.13 12.88
CA ALA A 153 -4.15 4.88 12.20
C ALA A 153 -2.70 4.42 12.42
N LEU A 154 -1.74 5.37 12.43
CA LEU A 154 -0.33 5.09 12.72
C LEU A 154 -0.11 4.50 14.13
N GLY A 155 -1.00 4.82 15.07
CA GLY A 155 -1.00 4.27 16.43
C GLY A 155 -1.62 2.88 16.57
N HIS A 156 -2.25 2.34 15.52
CA HIS A 156 -2.95 1.07 15.61
C HIS A 156 -1.97 -0.12 15.82
N PRO A 157 -2.28 -1.12 16.67
CA PRO A 157 -1.38 -2.26 16.91
C PRO A 157 -1.07 -3.12 15.67
N ALA A 158 -1.97 -3.12 14.69
CA ALA A 158 -1.78 -3.79 13.41
C ALA A 158 -1.07 -2.93 12.35
N TYR A 159 -0.68 -1.68 12.66
CA TYR A 159 0.07 -0.87 11.71
C TYR A 159 1.46 -1.49 11.47
N LEU A 160 1.88 -1.54 10.20
CA LEU A 160 3.11 -2.19 9.78
C LEU A 160 4.33 -1.46 10.31
N LYS A 161 5.21 -2.21 10.98
CA LYS A 161 6.52 -1.76 11.41
C LYS A 161 7.60 -2.65 10.80
N ILE A 162 8.64 -2.04 10.24
CA ILE A 162 9.85 -2.71 9.75
C ILE A 162 10.99 -2.28 10.67
N ASP A 163 11.62 -3.24 11.34
CA ASP A 163 12.67 -2.99 12.34
C ASP A 163 12.27 -1.94 13.39
N GLY A 164 11.02 -2.06 13.85
CA GLY A 164 10.42 -1.15 14.85
C GLY A 164 9.95 0.20 14.31
N LYS A 165 10.22 0.53 13.03
CA LYS A 165 9.84 1.81 12.41
C LYS A 165 8.54 1.71 11.64
N LEU A 166 7.65 2.69 11.80
CA LEU A 166 6.37 2.76 11.09
C LEU A 166 6.59 2.90 9.59
N PHE A 167 6.00 2.01 8.79
CA PHE A 167 6.09 2.07 7.33
C PHE A 167 5.10 3.09 6.76
N PHE A 168 5.55 4.02 5.91
CA PHE A 168 4.68 4.96 5.23
C PHE A 168 5.17 5.18 3.79
N LYS A 169 4.24 5.36 2.84
CA LYS A 169 4.62 5.55 1.45
C LYS A 169 3.93 6.78 0.85
N PHE A 170 4.69 7.59 0.14
CA PHE A 170 4.16 8.54 -0.83
C PHE A 170 3.92 7.84 -2.17
N HIS A 171 2.79 8.09 -2.80
CA HIS A 171 2.48 7.48 -4.08
C HIS A 171 3.43 7.92 -5.20
N SER A 172 3.85 9.19 -5.22
CA SER A 172 4.72 9.71 -6.26
C SER A 172 5.71 10.76 -5.75
N LEU A 173 7.00 10.51 -5.97
CA LEU A 173 8.05 11.52 -5.79
C LEU A 173 7.80 12.74 -6.70
N HIS A 174 7.49 12.50 -7.98
CA HIS A 174 7.32 13.58 -8.96
C HIS A 174 6.25 14.57 -8.54
N HIS A 175 5.09 14.07 -8.09
CA HIS A 175 4.04 14.96 -7.62
C HIS A 175 4.37 15.63 -6.30
N LEU A 176 5.06 14.97 -5.36
CA LEU A 176 5.52 15.65 -4.14
C LEU A 176 6.41 16.85 -4.49
N TYR A 177 7.38 16.64 -5.38
CA TYR A 177 8.28 17.69 -5.84
C TYR A 177 7.52 18.84 -6.51
N LYS A 178 6.56 18.54 -7.39
CA LYS A 178 5.68 19.53 -8.02
C LYS A 178 4.85 20.31 -6.99
N HIS A 179 4.28 19.64 -6.00
CA HIS A 179 3.44 20.27 -4.96
C HIS A 179 4.25 21.19 -4.05
N CYS A 180 5.54 20.88 -3.86
CA CYS A 180 6.51 21.71 -3.16
C CYS A 180 7.14 22.79 -4.05
N GLY A 181 6.53 23.14 -5.19
CA GLY A 181 7.06 24.19 -6.08
C GLY A 181 8.44 23.86 -6.67
N GLN A 182 8.75 22.57 -6.82
CA GLN A 182 10.07 22.07 -7.23
C GLN A 182 11.19 22.47 -6.24
N ASP A 183 10.87 22.61 -4.96
CA ASP A 183 11.85 22.81 -3.89
C ASP A 183 12.06 21.50 -3.10
N ILE A 184 13.27 20.95 -3.21
CA ILE A 184 13.67 19.73 -2.50
C ILE A 184 13.75 19.95 -0.98
N ASN A 185 14.08 21.16 -0.54
CA ASN A 185 14.14 21.51 0.88
C ASN A 185 12.74 21.55 1.47
N LEU A 186 11.75 22.09 0.75
CA LEU A 186 10.36 22.03 1.17
C LEU A 186 9.83 20.59 1.19
N CYS A 187 10.21 19.75 0.22
CA CYS A 187 9.90 18.31 0.28
C CYS A 187 10.44 17.68 1.57
N ARG A 188 11.71 17.95 1.91
CA ARG A 188 12.35 17.46 3.13
C ARG A 188 11.64 17.96 4.39
N GLN A 189 11.30 19.25 4.44
CA GLN A 189 10.58 19.84 5.57
C GLN A 189 9.21 19.17 5.78
N ARG A 190 8.46 18.86 4.71
CA ARG A 190 7.19 18.13 4.82
C ARG A 190 7.40 16.73 5.37
N ILE A 191 8.36 15.97 4.85
CA ILE A 191 8.69 14.62 5.34
C ILE A 191 9.10 14.68 6.82
N GLU A 192 9.97 15.61 7.21
CA GLU A 192 10.43 15.75 8.59
C GLU A 192 9.31 16.20 9.54
N SER A 193 8.39 17.06 9.09
CA SER A 193 7.24 17.45 9.93
C SER A 193 6.31 16.28 10.25
N LEU A 194 6.15 15.32 9.33
CA LEU A 194 5.43 14.07 9.59
C LEU A 194 6.18 13.21 10.62
N ARG A 195 7.49 13.03 10.45
CA ARG A 195 8.32 12.29 11.43
C ARG A 195 8.23 12.91 12.81
N GLU A 196 8.31 14.24 12.89
CA GLU A 196 8.25 14.96 14.15
C GLU A 196 6.89 14.83 14.82
N ALA A 197 5.79 14.89 14.06
CA ALA A 197 4.46 14.65 14.59
C ALA A 197 4.32 13.23 15.16
N VAL A 198 4.88 12.23 14.47
CA VAL A 198 4.89 10.83 14.93
C VAL A 198 5.72 10.64 16.21
N ARG A 199 6.91 11.27 16.30
CA ARG A 199 7.72 11.26 17.53
C ARG A 199 6.99 11.93 18.69
N LYS A 200 6.40 13.10 18.46
CA LYS A 200 5.60 13.83 19.47
C LYS A 200 4.41 13.04 19.97
N ALA A 201 3.80 12.23 19.11
CA ALA A 201 2.74 11.30 19.48
C ALA A 201 3.24 10.04 20.22
N GLY A 202 4.54 9.90 20.46
CA GLY A 202 5.13 8.76 21.16
C GLY A 202 5.17 7.47 20.33
N LEU A 203 5.02 7.57 19.00
CA LEU A 203 4.89 6.42 18.12
C LEU A 203 6.23 5.88 17.57
N GLY A 204 7.32 6.60 17.85
CA GLY A 204 8.69 6.22 17.47
C GLY A 204 9.14 6.80 16.13
N GLU A 205 9.96 6.04 15.40
CA GLU A 205 10.54 6.45 14.12
C GLU A 205 9.77 5.88 12.93
N MET A 206 9.99 6.46 11.75
CA MET A 206 9.35 6.03 10.50
C MET A 206 10.35 5.52 9.46
N LEU A 207 9.88 4.63 8.60
CA LEU A 207 10.49 4.24 7.34
C LEU A 207 9.58 4.76 6.22
N ILE A 208 10.04 5.78 5.49
CA ILE A 208 9.24 6.50 4.50
C ILE A 208 9.81 6.24 3.11
N GLY A 209 8.95 5.77 2.21
CA GLY A 209 9.30 5.53 0.82
C GLY A 209 8.44 6.32 -0.15
N CYS A 210 8.78 6.21 -1.43
CA CYS A 210 8.02 6.84 -2.50
C CYS A 210 7.84 5.95 -3.72
N GLY A 211 6.80 6.22 -4.51
CA GLY A 211 6.68 5.69 -5.86
C GLY A 211 7.51 6.47 -6.86
N VAL A 212 8.17 5.73 -7.76
CA VAL A 212 8.92 6.21 -8.92
C VAL A 212 8.45 5.44 -10.17
N SER A 213 8.68 6.00 -11.35
CA SER A 213 8.38 5.28 -12.59
C SER A 213 9.37 4.14 -12.80
N ALA A 214 8.93 3.01 -13.34
CA ALA A 214 9.78 1.83 -13.43
C ALA A 214 10.96 1.94 -14.40
N HIS A 215 10.90 2.89 -15.34
CA HIS A 215 12.01 3.19 -16.23
C HIS A 215 13.05 4.11 -15.58
N GLU A 216 12.77 4.69 -14.41
CA GLU A 216 13.71 5.57 -13.71
C GLU A 216 14.88 4.77 -13.15
N LYS A 217 16.11 5.22 -13.45
CA LYS A 217 17.33 4.67 -12.85
C LYS A 217 17.59 5.34 -11.51
N ILE A 218 17.30 4.64 -10.43
CA ILE A 218 17.52 5.14 -9.07
C ILE A 218 18.99 4.92 -8.66
N GLY A 219 19.79 5.98 -8.77
CA GLY A 219 21.19 6.02 -8.33
C GLY A 219 21.41 7.01 -7.19
N ALA A 220 22.62 7.07 -6.63
CA ALA A 220 22.95 7.91 -5.47
C ALA A 220 22.61 9.40 -5.63
N GLY A 221 22.66 9.94 -6.86
CA GLY A 221 22.28 11.33 -7.14
C GLY A 221 20.78 11.58 -7.33
N HIS A 222 19.96 10.53 -7.36
CA HIS A 222 18.52 10.65 -7.61
C HIS A 222 17.82 11.33 -6.42
N PRO A 223 16.90 12.30 -6.64
CA PRO A 223 16.19 12.96 -5.54
C PRO A 223 15.47 11.99 -4.59
N ALA A 224 15.00 10.84 -5.09
CA ALA A 224 14.43 9.79 -4.25
C ALA A 224 15.39 9.35 -3.13
N CYS A 225 16.66 9.11 -3.46
CA CYS A 225 17.69 8.65 -2.52
C CYS A 225 18.07 9.71 -1.49
N GLN A 226 17.75 10.99 -1.74
CA GLN A 226 18.03 12.10 -0.82
C GLN A 226 16.89 12.32 0.18
N LEU A 227 15.70 11.79 -0.09
CA LEU A 227 14.48 12.08 0.66
C LEU A 227 13.85 10.85 1.31
N PHE A 228 14.07 9.67 0.75
CA PHE A 228 13.33 8.46 1.08
C PHE A 228 14.27 7.28 1.33
N GLU A 229 13.85 6.39 2.23
CA GLU A 229 14.63 5.19 2.57
C GLU A 229 14.45 4.04 1.56
N PHE A 230 13.34 4.03 0.83
CA PHE A 230 13.05 3.03 -0.20
C PHE A 230 12.21 3.61 -1.33
N THR A 231 12.29 2.97 -2.50
CA THR A 231 11.42 3.27 -3.63
C THR A 231 10.58 2.06 -4.01
N THR A 232 9.45 2.33 -4.65
CA THR A 232 8.58 1.31 -5.25
C THR A 232 8.16 1.77 -6.63
N THR A 233 7.80 0.83 -7.49
CA THR A 233 7.09 1.12 -8.74
C THR A 233 5.61 0.80 -8.58
N TYR A 234 4.76 1.53 -9.27
CA TYR A 234 3.30 1.33 -9.24
C TYR A 234 2.78 1.24 -10.66
N MET A 235 1.91 0.25 -10.93
CA MET A 235 1.28 0.01 -12.24
C MET A 235 2.27 -0.11 -13.40
N ASP A 236 3.44 -0.71 -13.14
CA ASP A 236 4.36 -1.03 -14.21
C ASP A 236 3.98 -2.35 -14.87
N VAL A 237 4.01 -2.35 -16.20
CA VAL A 237 3.85 -3.54 -17.01
C VAL A 237 5.21 -3.77 -17.67
N PRO A 238 5.93 -4.87 -17.34
CA PRO A 238 7.28 -5.08 -17.84
C PRO A 238 7.34 -4.96 -19.37
N THR A 239 8.29 -4.16 -19.86
CA THR A 239 8.61 -4.06 -21.29
C THR A 239 9.44 -5.27 -21.68
N GLY A 240 8.78 -6.30 -22.20
CA GLY A 240 9.42 -7.49 -22.74
C GLY A 240 8.41 -8.33 -23.52
N ASP A 241 8.89 -9.35 -24.23
CA ASP A 241 8.04 -10.38 -24.81
C ASP A 241 7.22 -11.01 -23.68
N GLN A 242 6.00 -10.52 -23.54
CA GLN A 242 4.97 -11.24 -22.80
C GLN A 242 4.71 -12.48 -23.63
N THR A 243 5.52 -13.52 -23.45
CA THR A 243 5.16 -14.86 -23.92
C THR A 243 3.76 -15.07 -23.35
N PRO A 244 2.73 -15.08 -24.20
CA PRO A 244 1.42 -15.26 -23.69
C PRO A 244 1.43 -16.73 -23.29
N ARG A 245 1.61 -17.01 -21.99
CA ARG A 245 0.99 -18.21 -21.43
C ARG A 245 -0.50 -17.94 -21.50
N ILE A 246 -1.01 -18.16 -22.71
CA ILE A 246 -2.41 -18.17 -23.03
C ILE A 246 -2.99 -19.26 -22.13
N ILE A 247 -3.62 -18.88 -21.02
CA ILE A 247 -4.78 -19.65 -20.56
C ILE A 247 -5.80 -19.45 -21.67
N ARG A 248 -5.95 -20.50 -22.48
CA ARG A 248 -6.67 -20.50 -23.76
C ARG A 248 -8.16 -20.40 -23.51
N MET A 249 -8.70 -19.19 -23.41
CA MET A 249 -10.11 -18.96 -23.71
C MET A 249 -10.26 -18.77 -25.22
N LYS A 250 -11.09 -19.61 -25.84
CA LYS A 250 -11.27 -19.74 -27.30
C LYS A 250 -11.60 -18.39 -27.97
N LYS A 251 -11.01 -18.17 -29.14
CA LYS A 251 -11.15 -17.01 -30.06
C LYS A 251 -12.40 -17.14 -30.95
N SER A 252 -13.00 -15.99 -31.34
CA SER A 252 -13.29 -15.53 -32.73
C SER A 252 -14.09 -14.18 -32.74
N PRO A 253 -14.26 -13.42 -33.86
CA PRO A 253 -13.25 -12.54 -34.48
C PRO A 253 -13.71 -11.08 -34.89
N THR A 254 -12.70 -10.21 -35.10
CA THR A 254 -12.55 -9.03 -36.03
C THR A 254 -13.22 -7.64 -35.83
N MET A 255 -12.36 -6.65 -35.42
CA MET A 255 -12.07 -5.23 -35.83
C MET A 255 -13.06 -4.34 -36.64
N PRO A 256 -12.86 -3.00 -36.76
CA PRO A 256 -12.20 -1.97 -35.90
C PRO A 256 -13.06 -0.68 -35.71
N ILE A 257 -12.68 0.26 -34.84
CA ILE A 257 -12.81 1.74 -35.03
C ILE A 257 -11.97 2.46 -33.95
N ARG A 258 -11.19 3.44 -34.40
CA ARG A 258 -10.58 4.50 -33.59
C ARG A 258 -11.52 5.72 -33.65
N ALA A 259 -11.88 6.25 -32.49
CA ALA A 259 -11.98 7.68 -32.24
C ALA A 259 -11.96 7.89 -30.72
N ASP A 260 -11.22 8.90 -30.30
CA ASP A 260 -11.30 9.64 -29.03
C ASP A 260 -11.48 8.89 -27.68
N TRP A 261 -10.34 8.42 -27.18
CA TRP A 261 -9.94 8.23 -25.77
C TRP A 261 -10.90 7.51 -24.80
N PRO A 262 -11.06 6.18 -24.93
CA PRO A 262 -11.70 5.37 -23.90
C PRO A 262 -10.68 4.85 -22.89
N MET A 263 -11.13 4.72 -21.64
CA MET A 263 -10.55 3.89 -20.57
C MET A 263 -10.29 2.45 -21.06
N GLN A 264 -9.25 2.23 -21.86
CA GLN A 264 -8.95 0.95 -22.45
C GLN A 264 -7.70 0.34 -21.84
N LYS A 265 -7.93 -0.82 -21.20
CA LYS A 265 -6.97 -1.85 -20.81
C LYS A 265 -6.25 -1.62 -19.49
N MET A 266 -7.01 -1.59 -18.38
CA MET A 266 -6.48 -2.07 -17.11
C MET A 266 -6.25 -3.60 -17.20
N ARG A 267 -5.05 -3.98 -17.64
CA ARG A 267 -4.45 -5.28 -17.36
C ARG A 267 -3.69 -5.10 -16.05
N PHE A 268 -4.13 -5.73 -14.97
CA PHE A 268 -3.38 -5.77 -13.72
C PHE A 268 -2.57 -7.07 -13.65
N PRO A 269 -1.26 -7.04 -13.93
CA PRO A 269 -0.30 -7.79 -13.16
C PRO A 269 0.23 -6.86 -12.06
N ILE A 270 -0.19 -7.08 -10.82
CA ILE A 270 0.42 -6.42 -9.67
C ILE A 270 1.72 -7.16 -9.39
N SER A 271 2.85 -6.59 -9.81
CA SER A 271 4.16 -7.00 -9.32
C SER A 271 4.89 -5.75 -8.81
N HIS A 272 5.21 -5.74 -7.53
CA HIS A 272 6.08 -4.73 -6.95
C HIS A 272 7.52 -5.26 -6.93
N THR A 273 8.46 -4.43 -7.36
CA THR A 273 9.89 -4.65 -7.12
C THR A 273 10.33 -3.62 -6.08
N PHE A 274 10.90 -4.09 -4.98
CA PHE A 274 11.54 -3.23 -3.97
C PHE A 274 12.99 -2.97 -4.37
N GLN A 275 13.40 -1.71 -4.40
CA GLN A 275 14.81 -1.35 -4.53
C GLN A 275 15.23 -0.53 -3.30
N LEU A 276 16.13 -1.09 -2.49
CA LEU A 276 16.75 -0.38 -1.38
C LEU A 276 17.78 0.60 -1.95
N ALA A 277 17.68 1.88 -1.59
CA ALA A 277 18.69 2.87 -1.92
C ALA A 277 19.91 2.66 -1.01
N GLY A 278 21.00 2.10 -1.55
CA GLY A 278 22.21 1.85 -0.79
C GLY A 278 22.99 3.14 -0.51
N THR A 279 23.14 3.51 0.76
CA THR A 279 24.20 4.39 1.23
C THR A 279 25.38 3.55 1.71
N HIS A 280 26.58 3.84 1.21
CA HIS A 280 27.80 3.15 1.65
C HIS A 280 28.21 3.67 3.02
N ALA A 281 27.91 2.91 4.07
CA ALA A 281 28.61 2.98 5.35
C ALA A 281 29.46 1.71 5.51
N PRO A 282 30.74 1.81 5.91
CA PRO A 282 31.61 0.64 6.03
C PRO A 282 31.22 -0.19 7.26
N GLY A 283 30.73 -1.42 7.06
CA GLY A 283 30.50 -2.37 8.16
C GLY A 283 29.32 -3.34 8.05
N MET A 284 28.52 -3.36 6.96
CA MET A 284 27.42 -4.33 6.81
C MET A 284 27.52 -5.22 5.57
N ILE A 285 27.14 -6.48 5.77
CA ILE A 285 27.11 -7.61 4.83
C ILE A 285 26.26 -7.24 3.59
N PRO A 286 26.68 -7.60 2.36
CA PRO A 286 26.01 -7.15 1.15
C PRO A 286 24.58 -7.70 1.04
N GLY A 287 23.61 -6.78 0.90
CA GLY A 287 22.21 -7.09 0.61
C GLY A 287 22.06 -7.70 -0.78
N ARG A 288 21.50 -8.92 -0.83
CA ARG A 288 21.20 -9.65 -2.07
C ARG A 288 19.96 -9.04 -2.73
N VAL A 289 20.05 -8.80 -4.05
CA VAL A 289 18.87 -8.64 -4.92
C VAL A 289 18.09 -9.95 -4.90
N ILE A 290 16.81 -9.92 -4.52
CA ILE A 290 15.91 -11.07 -4.63
C ILE A 290 15.09 -10.87 -5.91
N SER A 291 15.58 -11.44 -7.00
CA SER A 291 14.74 -11.84 -8.13
C SER A 291 14.36 -13.31 -7.95
N SER A 292 13.11 -13.67 -8.26
CA SER A 292 12.68 -15.06 -8.26
C SER A 292 13.54 -15.89 -9.23
N PRO A 293 14.12 -17.04 -8.81
CA PRO A 293 14.85 -17.91 -9.71
C PRO A 293 13.86 -18.73 -10.55
N ILE A 294 13.93 -18.62 -11.87
CA ILE A 294 13.47 -19.71 -12.73
C ILE A 294 14.62 -20.70 -12.85
N VAL A 295 14.35 -21.91 -12.35
CA VAL A 295 15.14 -23.12 -12.53
C VAL A 295 15.38 -23.35 -14.02
N SER A 296 16.64 -23.25 -14.46
CA SER A 296 17.04 -23.74 -15.77
C SER A 296 17.35 -25.24 -15.66
N SER A 297 16.51 -26.05 -16.28
CA SER A 297 16.86 -27.44 -16.59
C SER A 297 17.22 -27.54 -18.08
N GLY A 298 18.52 -27.76 -18.34
CA GLY A 298 18.99 -28.60 -19.44
C GLY A 298 19.16 -27.97 -20.84
N GLY A 299 20.42 -27.73 -21.21
CA GLY A 299 21.01 -28.32 -22.43
C GLY A 299 21.02 -27.52 -23.75
N MET A 300 22.13 -26.79 -23.99
CA MET A 300 23.03 -26.75 -25.19
C MET A 300 22.49 -26.83 -26.65
N PRO A 301 23.28 -26.43 -27.69
CA PRO A 301 24.15 -25.25 -27.85
C PRO A 301 23.95 -24.48 -29.19
N TRP A 302 24.39 -23.22 -29.20
CA TRP A 302 25.02 -22.44 -30.29
C TRP A 302 24.68 -22.73 -31.77
N ASN A 303 24.21 -21.70 -32.52
CA ASN A 303 25.03 -21.02 -33.54
C ASN A 303 24.30 -19.88 -34.28
N ARG A 304 25.02 -18.75 -34.33
CA ARG A 304 24.92 -17.55 -35.19
C ARG A 304 23.71 -16.64 -35.07
#